data_AF-R6PFV7-F1
#
_entry.id   AF-R6PFV7-F1
#
_cell.length_a   1.000
_cell.length_b   1.000
_cell.length_c   1.000
_cell.angle_alpha   90.00
_cell.angle_beta   90.00
_cell.angle_gamma   90.00
#
_symmetry.space_group_name_H-M   'P 1'
#
loop_
_entity.id
_entity.type
_entity.pdbx_description
1 polymer ?
#
loop_
_entity_poly.entity_id
_entity_poly.type
_entity_poly.pdbx_seq_one_letter_code
_entity_poly.pdbx_strand_id
1 'polypeptide(L)'
;MLNAINFSLTGKEILYAAILAFCLTWFINNALKIRSVVKAATTFANSHKDITAVMDRCYTLFPLDKINFKGQTFTRGMKIRVTTTTNTDFEGELIGGNNKNMVCIKTSKYIIAHEIQNIQSIVPL
;
A
#
# COMPACT_ATOMS: atom_id res chain seq x y z
N MET A 1 -57.23 4.75 -13.85
CA MET A 1 -57.61 3.35 -14.04
C MET A 1 -56.45 2.47 -13.57
N LEU A 2 -56.44 2.14 -12.29
CA LEU A 2 -55.49 1.21 -11.70
C LEU A 2 -55.99 -0.20 -12.02
N ASN A 3 -55.33 -0.86 -12.96
CA ASN A 3 -55.68 -2.20 -13.40
C ASN A 3 -55.41 -3.15 -12.22
N ALA A 4 -56.48 -3.59 -11.55
CA ALA A 4 -56.40 -4.57 -10.47
C ALA A 4 -55.98 -5.91 -11.07
N ILE A 5 -54.73 -6.29 -10.81
CA ILE A 5 -54.18 -7.58 -11.19
C ILE A 5 -54.76 -8.62 -10.23
N ASN A 6 -55.97 -9.09 -10.50
CA ASN A 6 -56.58 -10.22 -9.77
C ASN A 6 -55.91 -11.51 -10.23
N PHE A 7 -54.74 -11.76 -9.65
CA PHE A 7 -54.01 -13.01 -9.83
C PHE A 7 -54.55 -13.97 -8.78
N SER A 8 -55.37 -14.93 -9.19
CA SER A 8 -55.84 -16.01 -8.30
C SER A 8 -54.66 -16.96 -8.07
N LEU A 9 -53.68 -16.52 -7.25
CA LEU A 9 -52.51 -17.33 -6.93
C LEU A 9 -52.93 -18.50 -6.07
N THR A 10 -52.67 -19.70 -6.58
CA THR A 10 -52.78 -20.91 -5.76
C THR A 10 -51.67 -20.85 -4.71
N GLY A 11 -51.93 -21.23 -3.45
CA GLY A 11 -50.96 -21.11 -2.35
C GLY A 11 -49.59 -21.76 -2.61
N LYS A 12 -49.54 -22.73 -3.54
CA LYS A 12 -48.29 -23.32 -4.06
C LYS A 12 -47.41 -22.31 -4.80
N GLU A 13 -47.99 -21.42 -5.61
CA GLU A 13 -47.27 -20.41 -6.38
C GLU A 13 -46.65 -19.34 -5.49
N ILE A 14 -47.34 -18.96 -4.41
CA ILE A 14 -46.81 -18.06 -3.38
C ILE A 14 -45.61 -18.69 -2.68
N LEU A 15 -45.71 -19.98 -2.32
CA LEU A 15 -44.64 -20.72 -1.67
C LEU A 15 -43.41 -20.90 -2.59
N TYR A 16 -43.63 -21.20 -3.87
CA TYR A 16 -42.55 -21.28 -4.87
C TYR A 16 -41.87 -19.92 -5.08
N ALA A 17 -42.64 -18.84 -5.17
CA ALA A 17 -42.09 -17.49 -5.30
C ALA A 17 -41.24 -17.09 -4.08
N ALA A 18 -41.68 -17.43 -2.87
CA ALA A 18 -40.94 -17.16 -1.64
C ALA A 18 -39.60 -17.92 -1.57
N ILE A 19 -39.59 -19.20 -1.95
CA ILE A 19 -38.36 -20.01 -1.99
C ILE A 19 -37.38 -19.45 -3.03
N LEU A 20 -37.88 -19.10 -4.22
CA LEU A 20 -37.05 -18.54 -5.29
C LEU A 20 -36.45 -17.19 -4.88
N ALA A 21 -37.24 -16.31 -4.27
CA ALA A 21 -36.78 -15.03 -3.74
C ALA A 21 -35.73 -15.22 -2.63
N PHE A 22 -35.89 -16.21 -1.76
CA PHE A 22 -34.91 -16.54 -0.73
C PHE A 22 -33.59 -17.04 -1.34
N CYS A 23 -33.63 -17.95 -2.31
CA CYS A 23 -32.45 -18.45 -3.01
C CYS A 23 -31.69 -17.32 -3.72
N LEU A 24 -32.41 -16.44 -4.44
CA LEU A 24 -31.81 -15.29 -5.12
C LEU A 24 -31.16 -14.32 -4.13
N THR A 25 -31.86 -13.99 -3.05
CA THR A 25 -31.35 -13.07 -2.02
C THR A 25 -30.11 -13.66 -1.33
N TRP A 26 -30.11 -14.95 -1.04
CA TRP A 26 -28.96 -15.63 -0.46
C TRP A 26 -27.75 -15.62 -1.41
N PHE A 27 -27.97 -15.91 -2.69
CA PHE A 27 -26.91 -15.91 -3.70
C PHE A 27 -26.30 -14.53 -3.90
N ILE A 28 -27.15 -13.49 -4.00
CA ILE A 28 -26.71 -12.10 -4.14
C ILE A 28 -25.89 -11.68 -2.91
N ASN A 29 -26.39 -11.92 -1.70
CA ASN A 29 -25.68 -11.55 -0.47
C ASN A 29 -24.35 -12.29 -0.32
N ASN A 30 -24.29 -13.56 -0.72
CA ASN A 30 -23.04 -14.32 -0.68
C ASN A 30 -22.04 -13.81 -1.73
N ALA A 31 -22.48 -13.52 -2.95
CA ALA A 31 -21.64 -12.94 -4.00
C ALA A 31 -21.11 -11.56 -3.62
N LEU A 32 -21.92 -10.71 -2.95
CA LEU A 32 -21.48 -9.42 -2.46
C LEU A 32 -20.43 -9.53 -1.35
N LYS A 33 -20.61 -10.47 -0.40
CA LYS A 33 -19.61 -10.77 0.64
C LYS A 33 -18.29 -11.28 0.06
N ILE A 34 -18.34 -12.16 -0.94
CA ILE A 34 -17.13 -12.68 -1.59
C ILE A 34 -16.42 -11.55 -2.36
N ARG A 35 -17.17 -10.70 -3.08
CA ARG A 35 -16.59 -9.57 -3.82
C ARG A 35 -15.86 -8.58 -2.90
N SER A 36 -16.38 -8.29 -1.70
CA SER A 36 -15.69 -7.38 -0.79
C SER A 36 -14.38 -7.96 -0.24
N VAL A 37 -14.36 -9.26 0.07
CA VAL A 37 -13.15 -9.97 0.54
C VAL A 37 -12.11 -10.07 -0.58
N VAL A 38 -12.53 -10.42 -1.80
CA VAL A 38 -11.63 -10.49 -2.97
C VAL A 38 -11.07 -9.11 -3.29
N LYS A 39 -11.89 -8.05 -3.26
CA LYS A 39 -11.41 -6.68 -3.53
C LYS A 39 -10.37 -6.22 -2.51
N ALA A 40 -10.59 -6.53 -1.23
CA ALA A 40 -9.59 -6.28 -0.18
C ALA A 40 -8.29 -7.04 -0.47
N ALA A 41 -8.36 -8.35 -0.73
CA ALA A 41 -7.20 -9.18 -1.03
C ALA A 41 -6.43 -8.70 -2.28
N THR A 42 -7.12 -8.30 -3.35
CA THR A 42 -6.48 -7.77 -4.57
C THR A 42 -5.80 -6.43 -4.31
N THR A 43 -6.34 -5.59 -3.43
CA THR A 43 -5.72 -4.29 -3.08
C THR A 43 -4.43 -4.50 -2.31
N PHE A 44 -4.40 -5.47 -1.37
CA PHE A 44 -3.18 -5.85 -0.66
C PHE A 44 -2.13 -6.47 -1.58
N ALA A 45 -2.54 -7.37 -2.49
CA ALA A 45 -1.62 -8.00 -3.44
C ALA A 45 -1.01 -7.00 -4.44
N ASN A 46 -1.81 -6.06 -4.96
CA ASN A 46 -1.34 -5.04 -5.87
C ASN A 46 -0.41 -4.03 -5.18
N SER A 47 -0.69 -3.66 -3.93
CA SER A 47 0.18 -2.78 -3.13
C SER A 47 1.58 -3.37 -2.94
N HIS A 48 1.69 -4.67 -2.68
CA HIS A 48 2.99 -5.33 -2.51
C HIS A 48 3.82 -5.34 -3.80
N LYS A 49 3.18 -5.57 -4.95
CA LYS A 49 3.84 -5.54 -6.26
C LYS A 49 4.35 -4.14 -6.62
N ASP A 50 3.60 -3.11 -6.23
CA ASP A 50 3.97 -1.72 -6.47
C ASP A 50 5.20 -1.30 -5.63
N ILE A 51 5.25 -1.70 -4.35
CA ILE A 51 6.40 -1.40 -3.47
C ILE A 51 7.69 -2.01 -4.01
N THR A 52 7.67 -3.28 -4.45
CA THR A 52 8.85 -3.93 -5.01
C THR A 52 9.32 -3.23 -6.29
N ALA A 53 8.40 -2.86 -7.18
CA ALA A 53 8.73 -2.12 -8.40
C ALA A 53 9.30 -0.71 -8.11
N VAL A 54 8.79 -0.03 -7.08
CA VAL A 54 9.31 1.26 -6.63
C VAL A 54 10.73 1.10 -6.06
N MET A 55 10.97 0.07 -5.26
CA MET A 55 12.29 -0.21 -4.68
C MET A 55 13.34 -0.51 -5.75
N ASP A 56 13.00 -1.29 -6.78
CA ASP A 56 13.90 -1.54 -7.91
C ASP A 56 14.31 -0.25 -8.62
N ARG A 57 13.36 0.69 -8.81
CA ARG A 57 13.67 2.02 -9.34
C ARG A 57 14.53 2.85 -8.39
N CYS A 58 14.35 2.72 -7.07
CA CYS A 58 15.23 3.39 -6.12
C CYS A 58 16.66 2.84 -6.21
N TYR A 59 16.85 1.54 -6.39
CA TYR A 59 18.19 0.96 -6.56
C TYR A 59 18.88 1.39 -7.85
N THR A 60 18.13 1.59 -8.95
CA THR A 60 18.72 2.14 -10.18
C THR A 60 19.07 3.62 -10.07
N LEU A 61 18.27 4.41 -9.34
CA LEU A 61 18.51 5.84 -9.12
C LEU A 61 19.59 6.13 -8.07
N PHE A 62 19.80 5.22 -7.12
CA PHE A 62 20.77 5.35 -6.03
C PHE A 62 21.77 4.17 -6.04
N PRO A 63 22.65 4.11 -7.05
CA PRO A 63 23.55 2.98 -7.25
C PRO A 63 24.69 2.93 -6.22
N LEU A 64 24.92 3.99 -5.44
CA LEU A 64 25.98 4.00 -4.43
C LEU A 64 25.48 3.31 -3.16
N ASP A 65 25.98 2.10 -2.92
CA ASP A 65 25.63 1.30 -1.75
C ASP A 65 26.27 1.84 -0.46
N LYS A 66 27.29 2.71 -0.59
CA LYS A 66 28.05 3.29 0.51
C LYS A 66 28.07 4.80 0.39
N ILE A 67 27.80 5.48 1.51
CA ILE A 67 27.92 6.93 1.61
C ILE A 67 28.91 7.26 2.72
N ASN A 68 29.76 8.27 2.47
CA ASN A 68 30.65 8.82 3.49
C ASN A 68 30.09 10.15 3.96
N PHE A 69 29.77 10.23 5.24
CA PHE A 69 29.27 11.45 5.86
C PHE A 69 30.09 11.75 7.12
N LYS A 70 30.73 12.93 7.16
CA LYS A 70 31.57 13.38 8.29
C LYS A 70 32.61 12.34 8.76
N GLY A 71 33.22 11.63 7.82
CA GLY A 71 34.24 10.61 8.11
C GLY A 71 33.68 9.24 8.55
N GLN A 72 32.37 9.07 8.64
CA GLN A 72 31.72 7.78 8.87
C GLN A 72 31.16 7.22 7.58
N THR A 73 31.36 5.92 7.36
CA THR A 73 30.80 5.19 6.22
C THR A 73 29.49 4.53 6.64
N PHE A 74 28.42 4.86 5.94
CA PHE A 74 27.13 4.19 6.08
C PHE A 74 26.88 3.33 4.85
N THR A 75 26.31 2.15 5.07
CA THR A 75 26.08 1.15 4.03
C THR A 75 24.59 0.88 3.86
N ARG A 76 24.19 0.48 2.65
CA ARG A 76 22.81 0.08 2.33
C ARG A 76 22.33 -0.97 3.34
N GLY A 77 21.10 -0.80 3.82
CA GLY A 77 20.48 -1.68 4.81
C GLY A 77 20.72 -1.28 6.26
N MET A 78 21.60 -0.31 6.53
CA MET A 78 21.80 0.18 7.90
C MET A 78 20.58 0.98 8.36
N LYS A 79 20.12 0.71 9.60
CA LYS A 79 19.16 1.56 10.28
C LYS A 79 19.88 2.82 10.76
N ILE A 80 19.36 3.97 10.34
CA ILE A 80 19.92 5.27 10.65
C ILE A 80 18.82 6.22 11.10
N ARG A 81 19.20 7.15 11.97
CA ARG A 81 18.45 8.36 12.28
C ARG A 81 19.13 9.53 11.59
N VAL A 82 18.38 10.30 10.83
CA VAL A 82 18.85 11.44 10.06
C VAL A 82 18.15 12.69 10.56
N THR A 83 18.92 13.68 10.99
CA THR A 83 18.40 15.01 11.35
C THR A 83 18.76 15.96 10.22
N THR A 84 17.76 16.62 9.63
CA THR A 84 17.99 17.63 8.58
C THR A 84 18.22 19.01 9.17
N THR A 85 18.68 19.94 8.34
CA THR A 85 18.87 21.35 8.73
C THR A 85 17.57 22.04 9.16
N THR A 86 16.41 21.49 8.76
CA THR A 86 15.07 21.94 9.20
C THR A 86 14.66 21.37 10.57
N ASN A 87 15.58 20.72 11.31
CA ASN A 87 15.33 20.04 12.58
C ASN A 87 14.22 18.97 12.50
N THR A 88 14.07 18.32 11.34
CA THR A 88 13.17 17.18 11.19
C THR A 88 13.97 15.88 11.28
N ASP A 89 13.57 15.01 12.19
CA ASP A 89 14.20 13.71 12.41
C ASP A 89 13.48 12.62 11.62
N PHE A 90 14.27 11.85 10.87
CA PHE A 90 13.80 10.70 10.11
C PHE A 90 14.49 9.45 10.64
N GLU A 91 13.70 8.43 10.92
CA GLU A 91 14.19 7.10 11.26
C GLU A 91 13.87 6.13 10.14
N GLY A 92 14.88 5.43 9.65
CA GLY A 92 14.71 4.53 8.51
C GLY A 92 15.94 3.73 8.15
N GLU A 93 15.80 2.98 7.06
CA GLU A 93 16.85 2.17 6.47
C GLU A 93 17.51 2.94 5.32
N LEU A 94 18.84 2.99 5.31
CA LEU A 94 19.60 3.59 4.22
C LEU A 94 19.47 2.75 2.95
N ILE A 95 18.93 3.30 1.86
CA ILE A 95 18.91 2.63 0.56
C ILE A 95 20.22 2.87 -0.19
N GLY A 96 20.73 4.10 -0.21
CA GLY A 96 21.97 4.42 -0.93
C GLY A 96 22.08 5.88 -1.32
N GLY A 97 23.13 6.19 -2.05
CA GLY A 97 23.42 7.52 -2.57
C GLY A 97 23.46 7.58 -4.10
N ASN A 98 23.56 8.79 -4.65
CA ASN A 98 23.83 9.04 -6.06
C ASN A 98 24.94 10.10 -6.20
N ASN A 99 25.55 10.17 -7.38
CA ASN A 99 26.60 11.10 -7.79
C ASN A 99 26.19 12.59 -7.71
N LYS A 100 24.90 12.87 -7.52
CA LYS A 100 24.36 14.22 -7.26
C LYS A 100 24.33 14.57 -5.76
N ASN A 101 25.06 13.85 -4.91
CA ASN A 101 25.07 14.02 -3.45
C ASN A 101 23.67 13.93 -2.81
N MET A 102 22.82 13.06 -3.33
CA MET A 102 21.53 12.73 -2.72
C MET A 102 21.59 11.38 -2.02
N VAL A 103 20.89 11.27 -0.89
CA VAL A 103 20.72 10.04 -0.11
C VAL A 103 19.26 9.63 -0.15
N CYS A 104 19.02 8.34 -0.34
CA CYS A 104 17.71 7.74 -0.25
C CYS A 104 17.56 6.95 1.06
N ILE A 105 16.47 7.23 1.78
CA ILE A 105 16.17 6.67 3.09
C ILE A 105 14.75 6.11 3.02
N LYS A 106 14.61 4.85 3.43
CA LYS A 106 13.32 4.17 3.55
C LYS A 106 12.84 4.26 4.99
N THR A 107 11.86 5.12 5.23
CA THR A 107 11.17 5.16 6.53
C THR A 107 10.07 4.08 6.58
N SER A 108 9.39 3.96 7.72
CA SER A 108 8.28 3.02 7.89
C SER A 108 7.08 3.32 6.97
N LYS A 109 6.93 4.56 6.50
CA LYS A 109 5.77 5.01 5.72
C LYS A 109 6.12 5.46 4.30
N TYR A 110 7.30 6.04 4.11
CA TYR A 110 7.68 6.70 2.85
C TYR A 110 9.15 6.47 2.50
N ILE A 111 9.45 6.52 1.19
CA ILE A 111 10.82 6.60 0.69
C ILE A 111 11.13 8.07 0.46
N ILE A 112 12.21 8.55 1.08
CA ILE A 112 12.61 9.95 1.07
C ILE A 112 13.96 10.05 0.38
N ALA A 113 14.10 11.00 -0.55
CA ALA A 113 15.38 11.37 -1.12
C ALA A 113 15.75 12.77 -0.62
N HIS A 114 16.93 12.92 -0.02
CA HIS A 114 17.39 14.19 0.52
C HIS A 114 18.83 14.47 0.10
N GLU A 115 19.14 15.71 -0.26
CA GLU A 115 20.52 16.15 -0.47
C GLU A 115 21.34 16.04 0.83
N ILE A 116 22.56 15.50 0.72
CA ILE A 116 23.53 15.34 1.82
C ILE A 116 23.80 16.67 2.52
N GLN A 117 23.80 17.78 1.78
CA GLN A 117 24.10 19.12 2.30
C GLN A 117 23.04 19.61 3.28
N ASN A 118 21.80 19.13 3.14
CA ASN A 118 20.68 19.49 4.01
C ASN A 118 20.52 18.53 5.19
N ILE A 119 21.49 17.63 5.38
CA ILE A 119 21.55 16.71 6.52
C ILE A 119 22.53 17.26 7.55
N GLN A 120 22.03 17.49 8.76
CA GLN A 120 22.83 17.96 9.88
C GLN A 120 23.60 16.82 10.54
N SER A 121 22.96 15.67 10.76
CA SER A 121 23.57 14.50 11.37
C SER A 121 22.97 13.19 10.85
N ILE A 122 23.80 12.15 10.85
CA ILE A 122 23.39 10.76 10.60
C ILE A 122 23.96 9.94 11.75
N VAL A 123 23.09 9.19 12.45
CA VAL A 123 23.45 8.35 13.58
C VAL A 123 22.96 6.92 13.31
N PRO A 124 23.81 5.90 13.43
CA PRO A 124 23.37 4.51 13.31
C PRO A 124 22.52 4.11 14.54
N LEU A 125 21.50 3.28 14.31
CA LEU A 125 20.61 2.73 15.34
C LEU A 125 20.90 1.25 15.61
#